data_AF-A0A7Z1AW25-F1
#
_entry.id   AF-A0A7Z1AW25-F1
#
_cell.length_a   1.000
_cell.length_b   1.000
_cell.length_c   1.000
_cell.angle_alpha   90.00
_cell.angle_beta   90.00
_cell.angle_gamma   90.00
#
_symmetry.space_group_name_H-M   'P 1'
#
loop_
_entity.id
_entity.type
_entity.pdbx_description
1 polymer ?
#
loop_
_entity_poly.entity_id
_entity_poly.type
_entity_poly.pdbx_seq_one_letter_code
_entity_poly.pdbx_strand_id
1 'polypeptide(L)'
;MLTGVESVPELGSPSWATLADTDTRKLAAALRPALAQLADRTPVAIAARLRAELDDHATAWRRSLAELHTDLSQGWHALGYGVGPSHTDLTRRRSTYPCGQCRRPLSFAATTCAACGWHEPAPDQLRTRARTSWQRTARPEQGAA
;
A
#
# COMPACT_ATOMS: atom_id res chain seq x y z
N MET A 1 21.42 61.59 -14.97
CA MET A 1 22.36 60.49 -14.65
C MET A 1 21.74 59.70 -13.52
N LEU A 2 21.22 58.50 -13.79
CA LEU A 2 20.63 57.62 -12.79
C LEU A 2 21.80 56.93 -12.06
N THR A 3 22.06 57.38 -10.84
CA THR A 3 23.07 56.84 -9.93
C THR A 3 22.79 55.37 -9.64
N GLY A 4 23.87 54.58 -9.57
CA GLY A 4 23.87 53.12 -9.65
C GLY A 4 22.90 52.42 -8.70
N VAL A 5 22.29 51.35 -9.22
CA VAL A 5 21.56 50.37 -8.42
C VAL A 5 22.58 49.64 -7.56
N GLU A 6 22.78 50.07 -6.31
CA GLU A 6 23.51 49.28 -5.34
C GLU A 6 22.82 47.92 -5.19
N SER A 7 23.56 46.84 -5.39
CA SER A 7 23.02 45.49 -5.28
C SER A 7 22.54 45.21 -3.86
N VAL A 8 21.32 44.70 -3.74
CA VAL A 8 20.78 44.24 -2.46
C VAL A 8 21.49 42.91 -2.11
N PRO A 9 22.20 42.83 -0.98
CA PRO A 9 22.88 41.61 -0.58
C PRO A 9 21.88 40.53 -0.16
N GLU A 10 22.27 39.27 -0.30
CA GLU A 10 21.44 38.14 0.11
C GLU A 10 21.19 38.13 1.62
N LEU A 11 19.96 37.81 2.04
CA LEU A 11 19.55 37.78 3.44
C LEU A 11 20.42 36.80 4.24
N GLY A 12 21.04 37.30 5.32
CA GLY A 12 21.90 36.48 6.19
C GLY A 12 23.34 36.28 5.67
N SER A 13 23.69 36.86 4.52
CA SER A 13 25.06 36.85 4.03
C SER A 13 25.97 37.78 4.86
N PRO A 14 27.31 37.59 4.85
CA PRO A 14 28.23 38.48 5.57
C PRO A 14 28.09 39.95 5.17
N SER A 15 27.86 40.23 3.89
CA SER A 15 27.66 41.59 3.38
C SER A 15 26.34 42.20 3.83
N TRP A 16 25.30 41.39 4.07
CA TRP A 16 24.05 41.83 4.69
C TRP A 16 24.23 42.11 6.19
N ALA A 17 24.99 41.27 6.89
CA ALA A 17 25.21 41.40 8.34
C ALA A 17 26.01 42.66 8.70
N THR A 18 26.92 43.09 7.83
CA THR A 18 27.74 44.31 8.01
C THR A 18 26.97 45.62 7.78
N LEU A 19 25.77 45.58 7.19
CA LEU A 19 24.95 46.78 7.01
C LEU A 19 24.39 47.28 8.35
N ALA A 20 24.24 48.59 8.49
CA ALA A 20 23.54 49.17 9.64
C ALA A 20 22.05 48.73 9.66
N ASP A 21 21.45 48.58 10.84
CA ASP A 21 20.05 48.13 10.97
C ASP A 21 19.03 49.06 10.32
N THR A 22 19.39 50.33 10.11
CA THR A 22 18.58 51.34 9.44
C THR A 22 18.76 51.34 7.91
N ASP A 23 19.67 50.53 7.36
CA ASP A 23 19.90 50.46 5.91
C ASP A 23 18.70 49.79 5.21
N THR A 24 18.07 50.51 4.29
CA THR A 24 16.92 50.03 3.50
C THR A 24 17.19 48.74 2.72
N ARG A 25 18.45 48.45 2.38
CA ARG A 25 18.86 47.21 1.71
C ARG A 25 18.68 45.98 2.60
N LYS A 26 18.73 46.12 3.94
CA LYS A 26 18.43 44.99 4.85
C LYS A 26 16.97 44.55 4.74
N LEU A 27 16.04 45.51 4.70
CA LEU A 27 14.62 45.22 4.53
C LEU A 27 14.35 44.65 3.12
N ALA A 28 14.94 45.25 2.09
CA ALA A 28 14.81 44.76 0.70
C ALA A 28 15.26 43.30 0.56
N ALA A 29 16.37 42.93 1.22
CA ALA A 29 16.86 41.55 1.24
C ALA A 29 15.90 40.58 1.93
N ALA A 30 15.18 41.02 2.96
CA ALA A 30 14.23 40.19 3.71
C ALA A 30 12.85 40.05 3.01
N LEU A 31 12.42 41.06 2.26
CA LEU A 31 11.10 41.11 1.63
C LEU A 31 10.88 39.97 0.64
N ARG A 32 11.84 39.73 -0.26
CA ARG A 32 11.72 38.71 -1.31
C ARG A 32 11.58 37.28 -0.74
N PRO A 33 12.44 36.81 0.19
CA PRO A 33 12.25 35.50 0.82
C PRO A 33 10.98 35.46 1.69
N ALA A 34 10.59 36.55 2.35
CA ALA A 34 9.34 36.60 3.13
C ALA A 34 8.10 36.42 2.24
N LEU A 35 8.05 37.07 1.07
CA LEU A 35 6.98 36.91 0.09
C LEU A 35 6.95 35.50 -0.50
N ALA A 36 8.11 34.91 -0.79
CA ALA A 36 8.18 33.52 -1.23
C ALA A 36 7.63 32.55 -0.16
N GLN A 37 8.01 32.76 1.10
CA GLN A 37 7.51 32.01 2.24
C GLN A 37 5.98 32.13 2.41
N LEU A 38 5.43 33.33 2.19
CA LEU A 38 3.98 33.57 2.19
C LEU A 38 3.28 32.82 1.05
N ALA A 39 3.84 32.84 -0.16
CA ALA A 39 3.31 32.11 -1.30
C ALA A 39 3.30 30.58 -1.06
N ASP A 40 4.37 30.06 -0.46
CA ASP A 40 4.54 28.64 -0.15
C ASP A 40 3.66 28.14 0.99
N ARG A 41 3.10 29.05 1.80
CA ARG A 41 2.18 28.74 2.90
C ARG A 41 0.71 28.87 2.52
N THR A 42 0.42 29.18 1.25
CA THR A 42 -0.96 29.17 0.78
C THR A 42 -1.55 27.74 0.82
N PRO A 43 -2.86 27.59 1.08
CA PRO A 43 -3.51 26.27 1.07
C PRO A 43 -3.31 25.52 -0.25
N VAL A 44 -3.26 26.24 -1.38
CA VAL A 44 -3.04 25.66 -2.71
C VAL A 44 -1.62 25.08 -2.84
N ALA A 45 -0.59 25.83 -2.42
CA ALA A 45 0.79 25.34 -2.45
C ALA A 45 1.00 24.13 -1.53
N ILE A 46 0.37 24.15 -0.34
CA ILE A 46 0.38 23.02 0.60
C ILE A 46 -0.31 21.80 -0.03
N ALA A 47 -1.50 21.97 -0.62
CA ALA A 47 -2.23 20.88 -1.26
C ALA A 47 -1.47 20.28 -2.44
N ALA A 48 -0.78 21.10 -3.24
CA ALA A 48 0.06 20.63 -4.34
C ALA A 48 1.23 19.75 -3.86
N ARG A 49 1.93 20.17 -2.79
CA ARG A 49 3.01 19.36 -2.17
C ARG A 49 2.48 18.04 -1.63
N LEU A 50 1.38 18.07 -0.86
CA LEU A 50 0.76 16.86 -0.33
C LEU A 50 0.33 15.90 -1.43
N ARG A 51 -0.18 16.43 -2.56
CA ARG A 51 -0.55 15.59 -3.69
C ARG A 51 0.66 14.93 -4.35
N ALA A 52 1.75 15.67 -4.53
CA ALA A 52 2.99 15.11 -5.05
C ALA A 52 3.56 14.00 -4.13
N GLU A 53 3.59 14.23 -2.81
CA GLU A 53 4.01 13.23 -1.83
C GLU A 53 3.13 11.97 -1.90
N LEU A 54 1.81 12.12 -1.97
CA LEU A 54 0.87 11.00 -2.10
C LEU A 54 1.08 10.22 -3.40
N ASP A 55 1.32 10.91 -4.52
CA ASP A 55 1.58 10.27 -5.81
C ASP A 55 2.90 9.50 -5.81
N ASP A 56 3.93 10.03 -5.15
CA ASP A 56 5.21 9.34 -4.95
C ASP A 56 5.04 8.08 -4.10
N HIS A 57 4.32 8.19 -2.98
CA HIS A 57 3.99 7.05 -2.13
C HIS A 57 3.16 5.99 -2.87
N ALA A 58 2.15 6.39 -3.64
CA ALA A 58 1.35 5.48 -4.44
C ALA A 58 2.18 4.76 -5.52
N THR A 59 3.19 5.43 -6.07
CA THR A 59 4.11 4.85 -7.05
C THR A 59 5.08 3.87 -6.40
N ALA A 60 5.67 4.22 -5.25
CA ALA A 60 6.49 3.31 -4.47
C ALA A 60 5.71 2.05 -4.04
N TRP A 61 4.49 2.24 -3.53
CA TRP A 61 3.62 1.13 -3.12
C TRP A 61 3.30 0.17 -4.26
N ARG A 62 2.95 0.70 -5.45
CA ARG A 62 2.71 -0.13 -6.64
C ARG A 62 3.94 -0.94 -7.04
N ARG A 63 5.14 -0.37 -6.92
CA ARG A 63 6.41 -1.07 -7.20
C ARG A 63 6.63 -2.20 -6.20
N SER A 64 6.51 -1.94 -4.90
CA SER A 64 6.65 -2.97 -3.86
C SER A 64 5.65 -4.11 -4.01
N LEU A 65 4.40 -3.81 -4.40
CA LEU A 65 3.40 -4.85 -4.70
C LEU A 65 3.80 -5.71 -5.91
N ALA A 66 4.38 -5.12 -6.95
CA ALA A 66 4.85 -5.86 -8.12
C ALA A 66 6.05 -6.76 -7.79
N GLU A 67 6.97 -6.29 -6.94
CA GLU A 67 8.10 -7.07 -6.41
C GLU A 67 7.59 -8.26 -5.59
N LEU A 68 6.72 -8.02 -4.61
CA LEU A 68 6.10 -9.08 -3.80
C LEU A 68 5.35 -10.12 -4.66
N HIS A 69 4.65 -9.68 -5.70
CA HIS A 69 3.98 -10.59 -6.63
C HIS A 69 4.98 -11.46 -7.39
N THR A 70 6.09 -10.87 -7.84
CA THR A 70 7.15 -11.57 -8.56
C THR A 70 7.80 -12.62 -7.65
N ASP A 71 8.16 -12.25 -6.42
CA ASP A 71 8.75 -13.17 -5.44
C ASP A 71 7.82 -14.33 -5.10
N LEU A 72 6.54 -14.04 -4.90
CA LEU A 72 5.53 -15.07 -4.62
C LEU A 72 5.36 -16.01 -5.81
N SER A 73 5.33 -15.48 -7.04
CA SER A 73 5.26 -16.27 -8.26
C SER A 73 6.49 -17.19 -8.38
N GLN A 74 7.69 -16.66 -8.16
CA GLN A 74 8.93 -17.44 -8.19
C GLN A 74 8.94 -18.54 -7.12
N GLY A 75 8.54 -18.23 -5.87
CA GLY A 75 8.43 -19.21 -4.80
C GLY A 75 7.42 -20.31 -5.11
N TRP A 76 6.28 -19.95 -5.72
CA TRP A 76 5.27 -20.90 -6.17
C TRP A 76 5.80 -21.86 -7.24
N HIS A 77 6.53 -21.33 -8.21
CA HIS A 77 7.21 -22.10 -9.24
C HIS A 77 8.29 -23.03 -8.64
N ALA A 78 9.11 -22.54 -7.72
CA ALA A 78 10.19 -23.29 -7.08
C ALA A 78 9.69 -24.49 -6.26
N LEU A 79 8.51 -24.37 -5.63
CA LEU A 79 7.85 -25.46 -4.90
C LEU A 79 7.18 -26.50 -5.82
N GLY A 80 7.31 -26.37 -7.14
CA GLY A 80 6.82 -27.35 -8.11
C GLY A 80 5.30 -27.28 -8.34
N TYR A 81 4.63 -26.21 -7.90
CA TYR A 81 3.19 -26.03 -8.09
C TYR A 81 2.81 -25.58 -9.52
N GLY A 82 3.78 -25.43 -10.43
CA GLY A 82 3.56 -25.04 -11.83
C GLY A 82 3.29 -23.54 -12.02
N VAL A 83 2.65 -23.17 -13.13
CA VAL A 83 2.16 -21.79 -13.35
C VAL A 83 1.12 -21.47 -12.29
N GLY A 84 1.34 -20.40 -11.52
CA GLY A 84 0.42 -19.96 -10.49
C GLY A 84 -1.01 -19.73 -11.02
N PRO A 85 -2.03 -19.77 -10.15
CA PRO A 85 -3.41 -19.56 -10.57
C PRO A 85 -3.55 -18.19 -11.24
N SER A 86 -4.16 -18.14 -12.42
CA SER A 86 -4.41 -16.88 -13.14
C SER A 86 -5.37 -15.98 -12.35
N HIS A 87 -5.44 -14.69 -12.70
CA HIS A 87 -6.41 -13.78 -12.06
C HIS A 87 -7.84 -14.32 -12.15
N THR A 88 -8.24 -14.88 -13.29
CA THR A 88 -9.57 -15.49 -13.47
C THR A 88 -9.76 -16.72 -12.58
N ASP A 89 -8.72 -17.55 -12.39
CA ASP A 89 -8.76 -18.67 -11.47
C ASP A 89 -8.88 -18.23 -10.00
N LEU A 90 -8.16 -17.16 -9.61
CA LEU A 90 -8.26 -16.56 -8.28
C LEU A 90 -9.64 -15.95 -8.04
N THR A 91 -10.18 -15.19 -9.01
CA THR A 91 -11.54 -14.65 -8.93
C THR A 91 -12.56 -15.77 -8.76
N ARG A 92 -12.44 -16.86 -9.55
CA ARG A 92 -13.30 -18.05 -9.42
C ARG A 92 -13.16 -18.70 -8.05
N ARG A 93 -11.95 -18.89 -7.53
CA ARG A 93 -11.71 -19.46 -6.18
C ARG A 93 -12.21 -18.57 -5.03
N ARG A 94 -12.30 -17.25 -5.24
CA ARG A 94 -12.87 -16.32 -4.25
C ARG A 94 -14.40 -16.32 -4.25
N SER A 95 -15.04 -16.65 -5.38
CA SER A 95 -16.50 -16.70 -5.51
C SER A 95 -17.08 -18.11 -5.41
N THR A 96 -16.24 -19.15 -5.46
CA THR A 96 -16.66 -20.55 -5.42
C THR A 96 -15.80 -21.40 -4.48
N TYR A 97 -16.38 -22.45 -3.94
CA TYR A 97 -15.71 -23.48 -3.17
C TYR A 97 -15.99 -24.87 -3.77
N PRO A 98 -15.12 -25.87 -3.55
CA PRO A 98 -15.34 -27.20 -4.11
C PRO A 98 -16.45 -27.94 -3.35
N CYS A 99 -17.34 -28.59 -4.09
CA CYS A 99 -18.33 -29.51 -3.51
C CYS A 99 -17.66 -30.56 -2.63
N GLY A 100 -18.24 -30.83 -1.46
CA GLY A 100 -17.77 -31.85 -0.53
C GLY A 100 -17.73 -33.25 -1.12
N GLN A 101 -18.58 -33.56 -2.12
CA GLN A 101 -18.64 -34.88 -2.74
C GLN A 101 -17.97 -34.95 -4.11
N CYS A 102 -18.41 -34.15 -5.09
CA CYS A 102 -17.91 -34.26 -6.48
C CYS A 102 -16.77 -33.28 -6.81
N ARG A 103 -16.32 -32.46 -5.85
CA ARG A 103 -15.27 -31.43 -5.99
C ARG A 103 -15.50 -30.35 -7.05
N ARG A 104 -16.65 -30.35 -7.75
CA ARG A 104 -17.00 -29.29 -8.71
C ARG A 104 -17.23 -27.95 -8.01
N PRO A 105 -16.97 -26.81 -8.70
CA PRO A 105 -17.15 -25.49 -8.10
C PRO A 105 -18.62 -25.20 -7.77
N LEU A 106 -18.87 -24.74 -6.55
CA LEU A 106 -20.16 -24.27 -6.05
C LEU A 106 -20.04 -22.81 -5.61
N SER A 107 -21.02 -21.98 -5.92
CA SER A 107 -21.10 -20.62 -5.36
C SER A 107 -21.41 -20.68 -3.86
N PHE A 108 -20.90 -19.73 -3.07
CA PHE A 108 -21.19 -19.63 -1.63
C PHE A 108 -22.68 -19.47 -1.27
N ALA A 109 -23.52 -19.03 -2.22
CA ALA A 109 -24.97 -18.94 -2.03
C ALA A 109 -25.71 -20.27 -2.28
N ALA A 110 -25.06 -21.27 -2.87
CA ALA A 110 -25.69 -22.53 -3.23
C ALA A 110 -25.69 -23.49 -2.04
N THR A 111 -26.88 -23.94 -1.64
CA THR A 111 -27.05 -24.97 -0.59
C THR A 111 -27.00 -26.39 -1.15
N THR A 112 -27.17 -26.55 -2.48
CA THR A 112 -27.21 -27.85 -3.15
C THR A 112 -26.38 -27.83 -4.42
N CYS A 113 -25.59 -28.88 -4.63
CA CYS A 113 -24.79 -29.06 -5.82
C CYS A 113 -25.66 -29.41 -7.02
N ALA A 114 -25.74 -28.52 -8.01
CA ALA A 114 -26.45 -28.78 -9.25
C ALA A 114 -25.89 -29.98 -10.04
N ALA A 115 -24.62 -30.34 -9.84
CA ALA A 115 -23.97 -31.41 -10.59
C ALA A 115 -24.20 -32.82 -10.01
N CYS A 116 -24.31 -32.96 -8.68
CA CYS A 116 -24.43 -34.26 -8.03
C CYS A 116 -25.58 -34.36 -7.02
N GLY A 117 -26.40 -33.32 -6.88
CA GLY A 117 -27.53 -33.26 -5.95
C GLY A 117 -27.13 -33.20 -4.47
N TRP A 118 -25.83 -33.12 -4.16
CA TRP A 118 -25.35 -33.11 -2.78
C TRP A 118 -25.77 -31.83 -2.06
N HIS A 119 -26.38 -31.98 -0.89
CA HIS A 119 -26.71 -30.86 -0.03
C HIS A 119 -25.51 -30.51 0.86
N GLU A 120 -25.04 -29.28 0.78
CA GLU A 120 -23.88 -28.84 1.56
C GLU A 120 -24.28 -28.68 3.03
N PRO A 121 -23.51 -29.24 3.98
CA PRO A 121 -23.79 -29.11 5.40
C PRO A 121 -23.73 -27.63 5.82
N ALA A 122 -24.60 -27.24 6.74
CA ALA A 122 -24.68 -25.87 7.24
C ALA A 122 -23.30 -25.37 7.75
N PRO A 123 -23.01 -24.06 7.70
CA PRO A 123 -21.72 -23.50 8.13
C PRO A 123 -21.28 -23.94 9.54
N ASP A 124 -22.22 -24.17 10.46
CA ASP A 124 -21.92 -24.65 11.82
C ASP A 124 -21.49 -26.11 11.87
N GLN A 125 -22.04 -26.94 10.99
CA GLN A 125 -21.63 -28.33 10.83
C GLN A 125 -20.22 -28.40 10.20
N LEU A 126 -19.92 -27.54 9.23
CA LEU A 126 -18.57 -27.43 8.66
C LEU A 126 -17.54 -26.99 9.71
N ARG A 127 -17.87 -25.96 10.51
CA ARG A 127 -17.00 -25.50 11.62
C ARG A 127 -16.75 -26.59 12.66
N THR A 128 -17.78 -27.35 13.01
CA THR A 128 -17.67 -28.48 13.96
C THR A 128 -16.78 -29.60 13.38
N ARG A 129 -17.01 -29.99 12.12
CA ARG A 129 -16.18 -30.99 11.42
C ARG A 129 -14.72 -30.57 11.36
N ALA A 130 -14.44 -29.33 10.98
CA ALA A 130 -13.08 -28.81 10.98
C ALA A 130 -12.46 -28.94 12.38
N ARG A 131 -13.08 -28.38 13.43
CA ARG A 131 -12.56 -28.51 14.81
C ARG A 131 -12.23 -29.95 15.20
N THR A 132 -13.12 -30.90 14.91
CA THR A 132 -12.88 -32.33 15.21
C THR A 132 -11.81 -33.00 14.34
N SER A 133 -11.51 -32.50 13.13
CA SER A 133 -10.40 -33.03 12.32
C SER A 133 -9.04 -32.60 12.87
N TRP A 134 -8.92 -31.36 13.35
CA TRP A 134 -7.70 -30.86 14.00
C TRP A 134 -7.40 -31.56 15.33
N GLN A 135 -8.44 -31.96 16.07
CA GLN A 135 -8.30 -32.74 17.30
C GLN A 135 -7.85 -34.19 17.06
N ARG A 136 -8.22 -34.80 15.92
CA ARG A 136 -7.79 -36.17 15.57
C ARG A 136 -6.31 -36.27 15.18
N THR A 137 -5.72 -35.20 14.67
CA THR A 137 -4.29 -35.12 14.37
C THR A 137 -3.40 -34.92 15.59
N ALA A 138 -3.97 -34.47 16.72
CA ALA A 138 -3.28 -34.45 18.01
C ALA A 138 -3.41 -35.83 18.68
N ARG A 139 -2.66 -36.83 18.18
CA ARG A 139 -2.52 -38.10 18.91
C ARG A 139 -1.75 -37.84 20.20
N PRO A 140 -2.18 -38.33 21.38
CA PRO A 140 -1.39 -38.21 22.59
C PRO A 140 -0.08 -38.97 22.38
N GLU A 141 1.04 -38.34 22.73
CA GLU A 141 2.35 -38.98 22.81
C GLU A 141 2.21 -40.24 23.68
N GLN A 142 2.18 -41.41 23.05
CA GLN A 142 2.30 -42.66 23.76
C GLN A 142 3.78 -42.76 24.17
N GLY A 143 4.03 -42.43 25.44
CA GLY A 143 5.34 -42.57 26.06
C GLY A 143 5.88 -43.99 25.87
N ALA A 144 7.10 -44.07 25.34
CA ALA A 144 7.93 -45.26 25.43
C ALA A 144 8.74 -45.13 26.73
N ALA A 145 8.33 -45.92 27.71
CA ALA A 145 9.17 -46.36 28.83
C ALA A 145 10.17 -47.41 28.35
#